data_AF-A0A7W2NXL1-F1
#
_entry.id   AF-A0A7W2NXL1-F1
#
_cell.length_a   1.000
_cell.length_b   1.000
_cell.length_c   1.000
_cell.angle_alpha   90.00
_cell.angle_beta   90.00
_cell.angle_gamma   90.00
#
_symmetry.space_group_name_H-M   'P 1'
#
loop_
_entity.id
_entity.type
_entity.pdbx_description
1 polymer ?
#
loop_
_entity_poly.entity_id
_entity_poly.type
_entity_poly.pdbx_seq_one_letter_code
_entity_poly.pdbx_strand_id
1 'polypeptide(L)'
;MYIDPKWRVLTVGDGDLSFSASLLKNHQPQQLTATIYDSMACLQEKYGDDYYQQLQQDNCQVITDFDVTDKKTWGKLVKKSFDLVIFQFPLLPAFSSEQAFKTYCQTYSVNTLNRALLRKYLLNCFQYFLDDNGVKLAFITSKNVKPYLQWNIEKSLIRNTDINYIGRFYFDISKFPDYKVRNVNRDKHVKSTQGTTYIYSLESLENCKTIFDNKSDDYITYNRQSRVPEHKTCQACRTGAFATERDKLMHLATKKHQQMFAYEEQWSDFLQQESANKHIT
;
A
#
# COMPACT_ATOMS: atom_id res chain seq x y z
N MET A 1 4.29 -1.13 -13.45
CA MET A 1 4.30 0.04 -12.57
C MET A 1 5.12 1.10 -13.25
N TYR A 2 4.50 2.22 -13.58
CA TYR A 2 5.19 3.35 -14.21
C TYR A 2 5.95 4.13 -13.16
N ILE A 3 7.22 4.41 -13.45
CA ILE A 3 8.13 5.23 -12.64
C ILE A 3 8.79 6.21 -13.62
N ASP A 4 8.61 7.51 -13.42
CA ASP A 4 9.31 8.51 -14.23
C ASP A 4 10.77 8.61 -13.73
N PRO A 5 11.79 8.54 -14.61
CA PRO A 5 13.19 8.68 -14.24
C PRO A 5 13.53 10.02 -13.58
N LYS A 6 12.65 11.03 -13.67
CA LYS A 6 12.83 12.33 -13.00
C LYS A 6 12.31 12.36 -11.57
N TRP A 7 11.73 11.28 -11.06
CA TRP A 7 11.15 11.29 -9.72
C TRP A 7 12.18 10.97 -8.63
N ARG A 8 12.04 11.65 -7.49
CA ARG A 8 12.67 11.24 -6.22
C ARG A 8 11.73 10.27 -5.53
N VAL A 9 12.19 9.04 -5.31
CA VAL A 9 11.37 7.93 -4.83
C VAL A 9 11.77 7.51 -3.41
N LEU A 10 10.77 7.28 -2.56
CA LEU A 10 10.92 6.61 -1.27
C LEU A 10 10.23 5.24 -1.31
N THR A 11 10.95 4.16 -1.03
CA THR A 11 10.34 2.84 -0.78
C THR A 11 10.21 2.60 0.71
N VAL A 12 9.04 2.10 1.12
CA VAL A 12 8.72 1.85 2.53
C VAL A 12 8.64 0.35 2.78
N GLY A 13 9.42 -0.12 3.76
CA GLY A 13 9.33 -1.48 4.28
C GLY A 13 9.78 -2.56 3.28
N ASP A 14 10.80 -2.29 2.47
CA ASP A 14 11.35 -3.23 1.49
C ASP A 14 12.23 -4.29 2.16
N GLY A 15 11.62 -5.29 2.78
CA GLY A 15 12.25 -6.17 3.77
C GLY A 15 13.62 -6.77 3.41
N ASP A 16 13.87 -7.17 2.16
CA ASP A 16 15.17 -7.71 1.71
C ASP A 16 15.90 -6.80 0.71
N LEU A 17 15.40 -5.57 0.51
CA LEU A 17 15.92 -4.53 -0.39
C LEU A 17 15.95 -4.90 -1.89
N SER A 18 15.48 -6.10 -2.27
CA SER A 18 15.55 -6.55 -3.66
C SER A 18 14.61 -5.77 -4.59
N PHE A 19 13.50 -5.23 -4.07
CA PHE A 19 12.61 -4.37 -4.86
C PHE A 19 13.31 -3.04 -5.18
N SER A 20 13.91 -2.41 -4.18
CA SER A 20 14.60 -1.13 -4.30
C SER A 20 15.84 -1.26 -5.19
N ALA A 21 16.61 -2.34 -5.05
CA ALA A 21 17.76 -2.60 -5.93
C ALA A 21 17.32 -2.79 -7.39
N SER A 22 16.23 -3.53 -7.63
CA SER A 22 15.67 -3.71 -8.96
C SER A 22 15.11 -2.40 -9.54
N LEU A 23 14.41 -1.62 -8.73
CA LEU A 23 13.85 -0.33 -9.08
C LEU A 23 14.94 0.65 -9.50
N LEU A 24 16.01 0.78 -8.72
CA LEU A 24 17.13 1.67 -9.02
C LEU A 24 17.81 1.29 -10.34
N LYS A 25 18.10 0.00 -10.50
CA LYS A 25 18.81 -0.53 -11.68
C LYS A 25 18.02 -0.40 -12.98
N ASN A 26 16.70 -0.67 -12.95
CA ASN A 26 15.90 -0.84 -14.16
C ASN A 26 14.98 0.35 -14.48
N HIS A 27 14.62 1.18 -13.49
CA HIS A 27 13.75 2.35 -13.68
C HIS A 27 14.49 3.67 -13.47
N GLN A 28 15.67 3.65 -12.84
CA GLN A 28 16.58 4.78 -12.70
C GLN A 28 15.88 6.10 -12.30
N PRO A 29 15.13 6.12 -11.18
CA PRO A 29 14.59 7.37 -10.65
C PRO A 29 15.74 8.34 -10.33
N GLN A 30 15.46 9.64 -10.37
CA GLN A 30 16.44 10.70 -10.11
C GLN A 30 17.14 10.49 -8.76
N GLN A 31 16.39 10.02 -7.78
CA GLN A 31 16.89 9.62 -6.48
C GLN A 31 16.06 8.46 -5.95
N LEU A 32 16.70 7.53 -5.26
CA LEU A 32 16.02 6.52 -4.45
C LEU A 32 16.50 6.62 -2.99
N THR A 33 15.55 6.61 -2.07
CA THR A 33 15.78 6.29 -0.66
C THR A 33 14.98 5.04 -0.33
N ALA A 34 15.64 4.01 0.18
CA ALA A 34 15.01 2.77 0.58
C ALA A 34 14.89 2.67 2.10
N THR A 35 13.78 2.14 2.60
CA THR A 35 13.62 1.86 4.02
C THR A 35 13.20 0.43 4.29
N ILE A 36 13.66 -0.10 5.42
CA ILE A 36 13.28 -1.41 5.93
C ILE A 36 12.80 -1.30 7.36
N TYR A 37 11.82 -2.12 7.73
CA TYR A 37 11.30 -2.17 9.11
C TYR A 37 12.27 -2.87 10.06
N ASP A 38 12.97 -3.90 9.56
CA ASP A 38 13.94 -4.67 10.33
C ASP A 38 15.23 -3.85 10.59
N SER A 39 15.98 -4.20 11.63
CA SER A 39 17.31 -3.65 11.87
C SER A 39 18.33 -4.18 10.86
N MET A 40 19.48 -3.53 10.74
CA MET A 40 20.56 -4.02 9.87
C MET A 40 21.02 -5.45 10.25
N ALA A 41 21.12 -5.75 11.54
CA ALA A 41 21.47 -7.09 12.01
C ALA A 41 20.42 -8.12 11.60
N CYS A 42 19.15 -7.76 11.66
CA CYS A 42 18.05 -8.63 11.30
C CYS A 42 17.96 -8.87 9.78
N LEU A 43 18.24 -7.84 8.96
CA LEU A 43 18.39 -7.98 7.51
C LEU A 43 19.50 -9.00 7.19
N GLN A 44 20.68 -8.83 7.77
CA GLN A 44 21.84 -9.67 7.51
C GLN A 44 21.60 -11.14 7.91
N GLU A 45 20.97 -11.37 9.07
CA GLU A 45 20.64 -12.71 9.55
C GLU A 45 19.60 -13.42 8.65
N LYS A 46 18.54 -12.71 8.24
CA LYS A 46 17.44 -13.32 7.48
C LYS A 46 17.73 -13.47 5.98
N TYR A 47 18.41 -12.49 5.39
CA TYR A 47 18.48 -12.36 3.92
C TYR A 47 19.89 -12.16 3.38
N GLY A 48 20.88 -11.90 4.24
CA GLY A 48 22.17 -11.34 3.85
C GLY A 48 22.07 -9.84 3.53
N ASP A 49 23.18 -9.24 3.11
CA ASP A 49 23.30 -7.80 2.87
C ASP A 49 23.69 -7.44 1.42
N ASP A 50 23.65 -8.38 0.48
CA ASP A 50 24.05 -8.15 -0.93
C ASP A 50 23.33 -6.94 -1.56
N TYR A 51 22.00 -6.87 -1.45
CA TYR A 51 21.22 -5.76 -2.00
C TYR A 51 21.43 -4.46 -1.24
N TYR A 52 21.71 -4.53 0.07
CA TYR A 52 22.10 -3.36 0.85
C TYR A 52 23.42 -2.79 0.32
N GLN A 53 24.43 -3.64 0.15
CA GLN A 53 25.74 -3.25 -0.37
C GLN A 53 25.63 -2.69 -1.79
N GLN A 54 24.82 -3.31 -2.66
CA GLN A 54 24.54 -2.81 -4.01
C GLN A 54 23.95 -1.39 -3.97
N LEU A 55 22.90 -1.18 -3.16
CA LEU A 55 22.26 0.14 -3.03
C LEU A 55 23.25 1.18 -2.48
N GLN A 56 24.08 0.83 -1.50
CA GLN A 56 25.11 1.73 -0.98
C GLN A 56 26.17 2.10 -2.04
N GLN A 57 26.59 1.15 -2.87
CA GLN A 57 27.54 1.39 -3.98
C GLN A 57 26.96 2.37 -5.01
N ASP A 58 25.65 2.31 -5.25
CA ASP A 58 24.92 3.23 -6.13
C ASP A 58 24.54 4.56 -5.45
N ASN A 59 25.08 4.86 -4.26
CA ASN A 59 24.77 6.04 -3.44
C ASN A 59 23.27 6.17 -3.06
N CYS A 60 22.52 5.07 -3.05
CA CYS A 60 21.16 5.05 -2.54
C CYS A 60 21.19 5.06 -1.01
N GLN A 61 20.45 5.99 -0.41
CA GLN A 61 20.28 6.01 1.03
C GLN A 61 19.42 4.82 1.46
N VAL A 62 19.87 4.06 2.46
CA VAL A 62 19.08 3.01 3.10
C VAL A 62 18.87 3.36 4.57
N ILE A 63 17.62 3.31 5.05
CA ILE A 63 17.24 3.56 6.45
C ILE A 63 16.66 2.28 7.05
N THR A 64 17.31 1.75 8.07
CA THR A 64 16.82 0.58 8.83
C THR A 64 15.96 0.99 10.01
N ASP A 65 15.29 0.01 10.64
CA ASP A 65 14.44 0.23 11.82
C ASP A 65 13.30 1.23 11.56
N PHE A 66 12.87 1.37 10.30
CA PHE A 66 11.92 2.37 9.87
C PHE A 66 10.48 1.85 10.00
N ASP A 67 9.75 2.34 11.00
CA ASP A 67 8.31 2.16 11.13
C ASP A 67 7.58 3.38 10.57
N VAL A 68 6.89 3.19 9.45
CA VAL A 68 6.12 4.27 8.82
C VAL A 68 5.01 4.82 9.72
N THR A 69 4.60 4.08 10.76
CA THR A 69 3.57 4.48 11.72
C THR A 69 4.11 5.24 12.94
N ASP A 70 5.42 5.12 13.23
CA ASP A 70 6.09 5.79 14.35
C ASP A 70 7.13 6.81 13.87
N LYS A 71 6.82 8.09 14.07
CA LYS A 71 7.66 9.23 13.66
C LYS A 71 9.05 9.23 14.30
N LYS A 72 9.21 8.59 15.46
CA LYS A 72 10.50 8.52 16.17
C LYS A 72 11.52 7.69 15.41
N THR A 73 11.06 6.77 14.56
CA THR A 73 11.91 5.84 13.82
C THR A 73 12.40 6.39 12.48
N TRP A 74 11.87 7.53 12.02
CA TRP A 74 12.17 8.04 10.67
C TRP A 74 13.60 8.56 10.51
N GLY A 75 14.32 8.72 11.62
CA GLY A 75 15.76 8.99 11.64
C GLY A 75 16.16 10.16 10.74
N LYS A 76 17.02 9.88 9.76
CA LYS A 76 17.61 10.87 8.83
C LYS A 76 16.76 11.11 7.57
N LEU A 77 15.52 10.62 7.53
CA LEU A 77 14.65 10.84 6.37
C LEU A 77 14.40 12.35 6.21
N VAL A 78 14.76 12.88 5.04
CA VAL A 78 14.40 14.25 4.66
C VAL A 78 12.90 14.29 4.43
N LYS A 79 12.21 15.19 5.12
CA LYS A 79 10.76 15.36 4.99
C LYS A 79 10.45 16.19 3.73
N LYS A 80 9.29 15.95 3.14
CA LYS A 80 8.74 16.74 2.02
C LYS A 80 9.72 16.84 0.83
N SER A 81 10.36 15.74 0.46
CA SER A 81 11.41 15.73 -0.58
C SER A 81 11.22 14.67 -1.67
N PHE A 82 10.11 13.93 -1.64
CA PHE A 82 9.86 12.85 -2.59
C PHE A 82 8.69 13.17 -3.52
N ASP A 83 8.80 12.76 -4.78
CA ASP A 83 7.71 12.87 -5.76
C ASP A 83 6.78 11.66 -5.68
N LEU A 84 7.33 10.51 -5.30
CA LEU A 84 6.64 9.24 -5.18
C LEU A 84 7.07 8.50 -3.91
N VAL A 85 6.10 8.00 -3.14
CA VAL A 85 6.34 7.03 -2.06
C VAL A 85 5.68 5.70 -2.43
N ILE A 86 6.37 4.57 -2.23
CA ILE A 86 5.87 3.24 -2.60
C ILE A 86 5.87 2.32 -1.39
N PHE A 87 4.74 1.67 -1.11
CA PHE A 87 4.67 0.54 -0.18
C PHE A 87 4.39 -0.75 -0.97
N GLN A 88 5.42 -1.58 -1.10
CA GLN A 88 5.38 -2.78 -1.95
C GLN A 88 4.97 -4.02 -1.13
N PHE A 89 3.80 -4.59 -1.45
CA PHE A 89 3.19 -5.74 -0.75
C PHE A 89 3.14 -5.63 0.79
N PRO A 90 2.67 -4.50 1.35
CA PRO A 90 2.55 -4.33 2.79
C PRO A 90 1.66 -5.37 3.45
N LEU A 91 2.10 -5.83 4.61
CA LEU A 91 1.34 -6.67 5.52
C LEU A 91 1.86 -6.41 6.95
N LEU A 92 0.98 -6.50 7.94
CA LEU A 92 1.42 -6.54 9.33
C LEU A 92 2.47 -7.66 9.54
N PRO A 93 3.49 -7.43 10.38
CA PRO A 93 4.40 -8.48 10.81
C PRO A 93 3.63 -9.67 11.38
N ALA A 94 4.19 -10.89 11.25
CA ALA A 94 3.59 -12.03 11.89
C ALA A 94 3.64 -11.88 13.41
N PHE A 95 2.58 -12.31 14.09
CA PHE A 95 2.54 -12.33 15.54
C PHE A 95 3.47 -13.40 16.08
N SER A 96 4.26 -13.04 17.10
CA SER A 96 5.26 -13.93 17.72
C SER A 96 4.62 -15.10 18.52
N SER A 97 3.36 -14.98 18.90
CA SER A 97 2.61 -16.03 19.59
C SER A 97 1.09 -15.85 19.43
N GLU A 98 0.33 -16.89 19.76
CA GLU A 98 -1.14 -16.79 19.84
C GLU A 98 -1.59 -15.74 20.87
N GLN A 99 -0.86 -15.61 21.99
CA GLN A 99 -1.17 -14.60 22.99
C GLN A 99 -0.94 -13.19 22.43
N ALA A 100 0.16 -12.96 21.71
CA ALA A 100 0.42 -11.70 21.03
C ALA A 100 -0.68 -11.39 20.00
N PHE A 101 -1.11 -12.39 19.22
CA PHE A 101 -2.24 -12.25 18.30
C PHE A 101 -3.52 -11.83 19.03
N LYS A 102 -3.89 -12.51 20.12
CA LYS A 102 -5.10 -12.20 20.90
C LYS A 102 -5.06 -10.80 21.50
N THR A 103 -3.92 -10.39 22.06
CA THR A 103 -3.74 -9.05 22.61
C THR A 103 -3.85 -7.99 21.51
N TYR A 104 -3.15 -8.18 20.38
CA TYR A 104 -3.10 -7.20 19.30
C TYR A 104 -4.43 -7.10 18.54
N CYS A 105 -5.18 -8.20 18.47
CA CYS A 105 -6.49 -8.28 17.83
C CYS A 105 -7.66 -8.23 18.83
N GLN A 106 -7.44 -7.72 20.05
CA GLN A 106 -8.47 -7.70 21.10
C GLN A 106 -9.67 -6.84 20.68
N THR A 107 -9.40 -5.67 20.08
CA THR A 107 -10.44 -4.72 19.66
C THR A 107 -10.80 -4.86 18.19
N TYR A 108 -9.80 -5.11 17.34
CA TYR A 108 -9.96 -5.08 15.89
C TYR A 108 -9.36 -6.32 15.23
N SER A 109 -10.01 -6.81 14.17
CA SER A 109 -9.48 -7.93 13.41
C SER A 109 -8.20 -7.55 12.65
N VAL A 110 -7.40 -8.57 12.28
CA VAL A 110 -6.24 -8.40 11.40
C VAL A 110 -6.59 -7.67 10.09
N ASN A 111 -7.82 -7.82 9.58
CA ASN A 111 -8.28 -7.08 8.40
C ASN A 111 -8.25 -5.56 8.68
N THR A 112 -8.94 -5.14 9.74
CA THR A 112 -9.02 -3.75 10.18
C THR A 112 -7.64 -3.17 10.51
N LEU A 113 -6.77 -3.95 11.16
CA LEU A 113 -5.43 -3.51 11.50
C LEU A 113 -4.52 -3.34 10.27
N ASN A 114 -4.65 -4.20 9.25
CA ASN A 114 -3.94 -3.98 7.98
C ASN A 114 -4.46 -2.72 7.28
N ARG A 115 -5.79 -2.47 7.28
CA ARG A 115 -6.34 -1.20 6.77
C ARG A 115 -5.77 0.00 7.51
N ALA A 116 -5.65 -0.08 8.84
CA ALA A 116 -5.07 0.96 9.68
C ALA A 116 -3.60 1.25 9.32
N LEU A 117 -2.78 0.22 9.12
CA LEU A 117 -1.39 0.35 8.64
C LEU A 117 -1.33 1.11 7.31
N LEU A 118 -2.11 0.67 6.31
CA LEU A 118 -2.11 1.29 4.98
C LEU A 118 -2.61 2.73 5.01
N ARG A 119 -3.65 2.99 5.81
CA ARG A 119 -4.15 4.35 6.03
C ARG A 119 -3.09 5.24 6.67
N LYS A 120 -2.42 4.77 7.73
CA LYS A 120 -1.37 5.53 8.41
C LYS A 120 -0.20 5.83 7.47
N TYR A 121 0.20 4.85 6.66
CA TYR A 121 1.15 5.05 5.56
C TYR A 121 0.70 6.18 4.63
N LEU A 122 -0.53 6.15 4.10
CA LEU A 122 -1.02 7.18 3.17
C LEU A 122 -1.03 8.57 3.83
N LEU A 123 -1.58 8.67 5.04
CA LEU A 123 -1.61 9.94 5.79
C LEU A 123 -0.19 10.49 5.97
N ASN A 124 0.78 9.66 6.36
CA ASN A 124 2.15 10.10 6.56
C ASN A 124 2.87 10.44 5.24
N CYS A 125 2.55 9.77 4.13
CA CYS A 125 3.07 10.14 2.80
C CYS A 125 2.75 11.59 2.48
N PHE A 126 1.47 11.96 2.52
CA PHE A 126 1.04 13.30 2.16
C PHE A 126 1.39 14.34 3.23
N GLN A 127 1.43 13.95 4.50
CA GLN A 127 1.75 14.88 5.58
C GLN A 127 3.24 15.16 5.74
N TYR A 128 4.12 14.19 5.46
CA TYR A 128 5.53 14.28 5.85
C TYR A 128 6.55 13.94 4.76
N PHE A 129 6.23 13.11 3.77
CA PHE A 129 7.24 12.58 2.86
C PHE A 129 7.21 13.26 1.49
N LEU A 130 6.02 13.42 0.92
CA LEU A 130 5.83 13.96 -0.43
C LEU A 130 6.10 15.46 -0.47
N ASP A 131 6.94 15.88 -1.41
CA ASP A 131 7.26 17.29 -1.67
C ASP A 131 6.00 18.04 -2.12
N ASP A 132 5.73 19.19 -1.50
CA ASP A 132 4.55 20.00 -1.80
C ASP A 132 4.56 20.57 -3.23
N ASN A 133 5.76 20.71 -3.82
CA ASN A 133 5.96 21.12 -5.22
C ASN A 133 6.25 19.94 -6.17
N GLY A 134 6.31 18.72 -5.63
CA GLY A 134 6.52 17.51 -6.40
C GLY A 134 5.24 16.98 -7.05
N VAL A 135 5.34 15.78 -7.63
CA VAL A 135 4.20 15.11 -8.29
C VAL A 135 3.16 14.59 -7.27
N LYS A 136 3.57 14.39 -6.01
CA LYS A 136 2.70 14.03 -4.87
C LYS A 136 1.89 12.75 -5.12
N LEU A 137 2.58 11.64 -5.41
CA LEU A 137 1.96 10.32 -5.59
C LEU A 137 2.33 9.36 -4.46
N ALA A 138 1.35 8.59 -3.99
CA ALA A 138 1.60 7.44 -3.11
C ALA A 138 1.09 6.17 -3.78
N PHE A 139 1.93 5.12 -3.81
CA PHE A 139 1.61 3.83 -4.40
C PHE A 139 1.55 2.74 -3.34
N ILE A 140 0.52 1.90 -3.41
CA ILE A 140 0.44 0.66 -2.64
C ILE A 140 0.35 -0.49 -3.65
N THR A 141 1.28 -1.44 -3.62
CA THR A 141 1.13 -2.67 -4.41
C THR A 141 0.61 -3.80 -3.52
N SER A 142 -0.47 -4.46 -3.91
CA SER A 142 -1.07 -5.54 -3.13
C SER A 142 -1.40 -6.77 -3.97
N LYS A 143 -1.46 -7.95 -3.34
CA LYS A 143 -1.73 -9.22 -4.03
C LYS A 143 -3.22 -9.33 -4.37
N ASN A 144 -3.54 -9.94 -5.51
CA ASN A 144 -4.93 -10.18 -5.93
C ASN A 144 -5.53 -11.45 -5.32
N VAL A 145 -5.25 -11.73 -4.03
CA VAL A 145 -5.75 -12.91 -3.30
C VAL A 145 -6.18 -12.54 -1.88
N LYS A 146 -6.82 -13.45 -1.15
CA LYS A 146 -7.07 -13.24 0.29
C LYS A 146 -5.76 -13.26 1.10
N PRO A 147 -5.67 -12.52 2.21
CA PRO A 147 -6.69 -11.62 2.77
C PRO A 147 -6.74 -10.23 2.09
N TYR A 148 -5.75 -9.89 1.26
CA TYR A 148 -5.55 -8.57 0.63
C TYR A 148 -6.80 -8.02 -0.09
N LEU A 149 -7.52 -8.87 -0.84
CA LEU A 149 -8.76 -8.48 -1.53
C LEU A 149 -9.89 -8.01 -0.61
N GLN A 150 -9.82 -8.26 0.69
CA GLN A 150 -10.86 -7.89 1.66
C GLN A 150 -10.54 -6.59 2.41
N TRP A 151 -9.47 -5.88 2.05
CA TRP A 151 -9.09 -4.61 2.69
C TRP A 151 -9.78 -3.40 2.08
N ASN A 152 -10.45 -3.55 0.93
CA ASN A 152 -11.14 -2.46 0.23
C ASN A 152 -10.19 -1.24 0.03
N ILE A 153 -8.99 -1.52 -0.47
CA ILE A 153 -7.85 -0.60 -0.57
C ILE A 153 -8.24 0.67 -1.32
N GLU A 154 -9.07 0.56 -2.34
CA GLU A 154 -9.53 1.67 -3.18
C GLU A 154 -10.33 2.73 -2.40
N LYS A 155 -11.02 2.36 -1.32
CA LYS A 155 -11.97 3.24 -0.63
C LYS A 155 -11.72 3.39 0.85
N SER A 156 -11.53 2.28 1.56
CA SER A 156 -11.49 2.29 3.02
C SER A 156 -10.42 3.22 3.54
N LEU A 157 -9.25 3.22 2.91
CA LEU A 157 -8.06 3.93 3.40
C LEU A 157 -8.21 5.45 3.35
N ILE A 158 -9.04 5.98 2.45
CA ILE A 158 -9.21 7.42 2.19
C ILE A 158 -10.51 8.00 2.76
N ARG A 159 -11.30 7.21 3.50
CA ARG A 159 -12.51 7.73 4.16
C ARG A 159 -12.13 8.88 5.11
N ASN A 160 -12.90 9.97 5.09
CA ASN A 160 -12.70 11.16 5.91
C ASN A 160 -11.29 11.78 5.73
N THR A 161 -10.79 11.83 4.50
CA THR A 161 -9.55 12.54 4.14
C THR A 161 -9.74 13.25 2.78
N ASP A 162 -8.81 14.14 2.45
CA ASP A 162 -8.76 14.81 1.13
C ASP A 162 -7.95 14.00 0.10
N ILE A 163 -7.61 12.74 0.41
CA ILE A 163 -6.80 11.89 -0.47
C ILE A 163 -7.71 11.25 -1.51
N ASN A 164 -7.36 11.41 -2.77
CA ASN A 164 -8.06 10.79 -3.90
C ASN A 164 -7.43 9.45 -4.26
N TYR A 165 -8.27 8.43 -4.46
CA TYR A 165 -7.88 7.24 -5.20
C TYR A 165 -8.00 7.52 -6.70
N ILE A 166 -6.86 7.54 -7.40
CA ILE A 166 -6.75 7.95 -8.80
C ILE A 166 -7.07 6.78 -9.74
N GLY A 167 -6.59 5.58 -9.40
CA GLY A 167 -6.70 4.42 -10.25
C GLY A 167 -5.66 3.37 -9.90
N ARG A 168 -5.47 2.41 -10.80
CA ARG A 168 -4.54 1.31 -10.62
C ARG A 168 -3.95 0.82 -11.93
N PHE A 169 -2.78 0.21 -11.85
CA PHE A 169 -2.21 -0.59 -12.93
C PHE A 169 -1.83 -1.98 -12.42
N TYR A 170 -1.67 -2.92 -13.34
CA TYR A 170 -1.16 -4.24 -13.04
C TYR A 170 0.32 -4.16 -12.63
N PHE A 171 0.70 -4.88 -11.58
CA PHE A 171 2.10 -5.00 -11.20
C PHE A 171 2.75 -6.13 -12.00
N ASP A 172 3.47 -5.75 -13.05
CA ASP A 172 4.28 -6.65 -13.84
C ASP A 172 5.67 -6.81 -13.23
N ILE A 173 5.90 -7.95 -12.58
CA ILE A 173 7.19 -8.28 -11.96
C ILE A 173 8.33 -8.40 -12.99
N SER A 174 8.03 -8.67 -14.28
CA SER A 174 9.08 -8.78 -15.29
C SER A 174 9.79 -7.45 -15.56
N LYS A 175 9.13 -6.33 -15.23
CA LYS A 175 9.73 -4.98 -15.23
C LYS A 175 10.63 -4.73 -14.02
N PHE A 176 10.75 -5.69 -13.10
CA PHE A 176 11.62 -5.64 -11.94
C PHE A 176 12.52 -6.89 -11.88
N PRO A 177 13.47 -7.06 -12.84
CA PRO A 177 14.47 -8.12 -12.79
C PRO A 177 15.19 -8.14 -11.44
N ASP A 178 15.54 -9.33 -10.94
CA ASP A 178 16.21 -9.55 -9.65
C ASP A 178 15.36 -9.29 -8.40
N TYR A 179 14.13 -8.76 -8.52
CA TYR A 179 13.22 -8.60 -7.37
C TYR A 179 12.74 -9.95 -6.83
N LYS A 180 12.96 -10.20 -5.53
CA LYS A 180 12.55 -11.43 -4.85
C LYS A 180 11.26 -11.19 -4.06
N VAL A 181 10.13 -11.62 -4.61
CA VAL A 181 8.86 -11.63 -3.83
C VAL A 181 8.95 -12.69 -2.73
N ARG A 182 9.11 -12.23 -1.49
CA ARG A 182 9.09 -13.07 -0.29
C ARG A 182 7.70 -13.07 0.36
N ASN A 183 7.39 -14.14 1.11
CA ASN A 183 6.34 -14.07 2.13
C ASN A 183 7.02 -13.76 3.46
N VAL A 184 6.39 -12.92 4.28
CA VAL A 184 6.82 -12.66 5.66
C VAL A 184 7.03 -14.02 6.37
N ASN A 185 8.25 -14.27 6.84
CA ASN A 185 8.68 -15.47 7.57
C ASN A 185 8.65 -16.81 6.82
N ARG A 186 8.83 -16.83 5.49
CA ARG A 186 9.10 -18.08 4.76
C ARG A 186 10.21 -17.86 3.73
N ASP A 187 11.35 -18.54 3.91
CA ASP A 187 12.50 -18.54 2.99
C ASP A 187 12.21 -19.03 1.57
N LYS A 188 10.99 -19.51 1.30
CA LYS A 188 10.61 -20.06 0.00
C LYS A 188 10.10 -18.98 -0.93
N HIS A 189 10.76 -18.85 -2.09
CA HIS A 189 10.23 -18.11 -3.24
C HIS A 189 8.81 -18.61 -3.56
N VAL A 190 7.87 -17.69 -3.69
CA VAL A 190 6.46 -17.99 -4.00
C VAL A 190 6.25 -17.76 -5.49
N LYS A 191 5.43 -18.60 -6.15
CA LYS A 191 4.99 -18.36 -7.53
C LYS A 191 4.54 -16.90 -7.68
N SER A 192 5.03 -16.23 -8.72
CA SER A 192 4.70 -14.85 -9.06
C SER A 192 3.21 -14.61 -8.88
N THR A 193 2.86 -13.89 -7.81
CA THR A 193 1.46 -13.60 -7.51
C THR A 193 1.14 -12.30 -8.22
N GLN A 194 0.14 -12.33 -9.09
CA GLN A 194 -0.38 -11.14 -9.75
C GLN A 194 -0.65 -10.05 -8.70
N GLY A 195 -0.02 -8.90 -8.89
CA GLY A 195 -0.17 -7.74 -8.03
C GLY A 195 -0.94 -6.63 -8.73
N THR A 196 -1.51 -5.74 -7.93
CA THR A 196 -2.12 -4.50 -8.39
C THR A 196 -1.49 -3.36 -7.62
N THR A 197 -1.04 -2.33 -8.32
CA THR A 197 -0.59 -1.09 -7.69
C THR A 197 -1.71 -0.07 -7.74
N TYR A 198 -2.07 0.46 -6.58
CA TYR A 198 -3.08 1.47 -6.37
C TYR A 198 -2.43 2.85 -6.23
N ILE A 199 -2.97 3.83 -6.93
CA ILE A 199 -2.45 5.20 -7.03
C ILE A 199 -3.29 6.15 -6.20
N TYR A 200 -2.63 6.95 -5.37
CA TYR A 200 -3.25 8.00 -4.56
C TYR A 200 -2.59 9.35 -4.79
N SER A 201 -3.36 10.43 -4.69
CA SER A 201 -2.87 11.82 -4.72
C SER A 201 -3.80 12.75 -3.95
N LEU A 202 -3.33 13.94 -3.58
CA LEU A 202 -4.21 15.06 -3.20
C LEU A 202 -4.77 15.80 -4.42
N GLU A 203 -4.12 15.64 -5.58
CA GLU A 203 -4.60 16.22 -6.84
C GLU A 203 -5.82 15.46 -7.36
N SER A 204 -6.57 16.10 -8.24
CA SER A 204 -7.72 15.48 -8.90
C SER A 204 -7.28 14.36 -9.85
N LEU A 205 -8.18 13.40 -10.12
CA LEU A 205 -7.94 12.35 -11.11
C LEU A 205 -7.57 12.92 -12.49
N GLU A 206 -8.24 13.98 -12.92
CA GLU A 206 -7.97 14.60 -14.23
C GLU A 206 -6.60 15.28 -14.28
N ASN A 207 -6.14 15.90 -13.19
CA ASN A 207 -4.78 16.41 -13.10
C ASN A 207 -3.78 15.26 -13.18
N CYS A 208 -4.00 14.19 -12.39
CA CYS A 208 -3.08 13.06 -12.35
C CYS A 208 -3.01 12.28 -13.66
N LYS A 209 -4.09 12.20 -14.45
CA LYS A 209 -4.07 11.55 -15.77
C LYS A 209 -2.99 12.10 -16.69
N THR A 210 -2.76 13.41 -16.66
CA THR A 210 -1.76 14.08 -17.50
C THR A 210 -0.33 13.57 -17.24
N ILE A 211 -0.08 13.01 -16.05
CA ILE A 211 1.19 12.38 -15.69
C ILE A 211 1.41 11.10 -16.48
N PHE A 212 0.35 10.34 -16.73
CA PHE A 212 0.46 8.97 -17.24
C PHE A 212 0.05 8.80 -18.71
N ASP A 213 -1.02 9.45 -19.17
CA ASP A 213 -1.69 9.13 -20.45
C ASP A 213 -0.75 9.26 -21.68
N ASN A 214 0.28 10.10 -21.59
CA ASN A 214 1.25 10.31 -22.68
C ASN A 214 2.66 9.77 -22.37
N LYS A 215 2.87 9.18 -21.20
CA LYS A 215 4.21 8.78 -20.72
C LYS A 215 4.32 7.32 -20.31
N SER A 216 3.20 6.70 -19.94
CA SER A 216 3.16 5.34 -19.40
C SER A 216 2.64 4.36 -20.45
N ASP A 217 3.44 3.35 -20.74
CA ASP A 217 2.99 2.17 -21.52
C ASP A 217 2.14 1.20 -20.68
N ASP A 218 2.03 1.43 -19.36
CA ASP A 218 1.15 0.64 -18.51
C ASP A 218 -0.33 1.00 -18.74
N TYR A 219 -1.17 -0.02 -18.87
CA TYR A 219 -2.62 0.17 -18.87
C TYR A 219 -3.12 0.58 -17.48
N ILE A 220 -3.66 1.79 -17.39
CA ILE A 220 -4.21 2.34 -16.14
C ILE A 220 -5.73 2.26 -16.14
N THR A 221 -6.26 1.59 -15.12
CA THR A 221 -7.68 1.63 -14.80
C THR A 221 -7.94 2.80 -13.85
N TYR A 222 -8.36 3.93 -14.41
CA TYR A 222 -8.74 5.12 -13.63
C TYR A 222 -10.01 4.90 -12.82
N ASN A 223 -10.06 5.50 -11.62
CA ASN A 223 -11.22 5.48 -10.73
C ASN A 223 -12.34 6.39 -11.25
N ARG A 224 -13.01 5.95 -12.31
CA ARG A 224 -14.16 6.65 -12.88
C ARG A 224 -15.44 6.23 -12.18
N GLN A 225 -16.40 7.14 -12.10
CA GLN A 225 -17.73 6.84 -11.57
C GLN A 225 -18.36 5.68 -12.33
N SER A 226 -18.86 4.68 -11.59
CA SER A 226 -19.57 3.55 -12.17
C SER A 226 -20.84 4.02 -12.87
N ARG A 227 -21.09 3.53 -14.08
CA ARG A 227 -22.38 3.71 -14.78
C ARG A 227 -23.50 2.86 -14.17
N VAL A 228 -23.15 1.86 -13.37
CA VAL A 228 -24.13 1.02 -12.67
C VAL A 228 -24.61 1.77 -11.43
N PRO A 229 -25.92 2.01 -11.27
CA PRO A 229 -26.47 2.66 -10.09
C PRO A 229 -26.05 1.97 -8.80
N GLU A 230 -25.73 2.73 -7.76
CA GLU A 230 -25.19 2.17 -6.51
C GLU A 230 -26.12 1.12 -5.88
N HIS A 231 -27.44 1.34 -5.94
CA HIS A 231 -28.44 0.40 -5.43
C HIS A 231 -28.40 -0.97 -6.13
N LYS A 232 -27.83 -1.06 -7.34
CA LYS A 232 -27.65 -2.33 -8.09
C LYS A 232 -26.29 -2.99 -7.86
N THR A 233 -25.52 -2.52 -6.89
CA THR A 233 -24.20 -3.06 -6.54
C THR A 233 -24.11 -3.38 -5.05
N CYS A 234 -23.27 -4.33 -4.69
CA CYS A 234 -22.93 -4.60 -3.31
C CYS A 234 -21.95 -3.52 -2.82
N GLN A 235 -22.24 -2.90 -1.68
CA GLN A 235 -21.37 -1.84 -1.15
C GLN A 235 -20.03 -2.38 -0.63
N ALA A 236 -19.99 -3.63 -0.17
CA ALA A 236 -18.78 -4.24 0.39
C ALA A 236 -17.82 -4.78 -0.70
N CYS A 237 -18.34 -5.42 -1.77
CA CYS A 237 -17.50 -6.07 -2.79
C CYS A 237 -17.65 -5.49 -4.20
N ARG A 238 -18.59 -4.57 -4.42
CA ARG A 238 -18.91 -3.92 -5.71
C ARG A 238 -19.40 -4.85 -6.82
N THR A 239 -19.57 -6.15 -6.54
CA THR A 239 -20.29 -7.06 -7.44
C THR A 239 -21.70 -6.52 -7.65
N GLY A 240 -22.18 -6.56 -8.88
CA GLY A 240 -23.47 -5.98 -9.18
C GLY A 240 -23.82 -6.00 -10.65
N ALA A 241 -24.67 -5.02 -11.01
CA ALA A 241 -25.69 -5.12 -12.05
C ALA A 241 -26.69 -6.25 -11.74
N PHE A 242 -27.05 -6.43 -10.45
CA PHE A 242 -28.02 -7.43 -10.04
C PHE A 242 -29.33 -7.26 -10.83
N ALA A 243 -29.81 -8.34 -11.42
CA ALA A 243 -31.02 -8.34 -12.24
C ALA A 243 -32.26 -8.11 -11.36
N THR A 244 -32.28 -8.72 -10.18
CA THR A 244 -33.37 -8.59 -9.21
C THR A 244 -32.87 -8.26 -7.80
N GLU A 245 -33.73 -7.68 -6.97
CA GLU A 245 -33.39 -7.50 -5.54
C GLU A 245 -33.22 -8.86 -4.82
N ARG A 246 -33.90 -9.91 -5.28
CA ARG A 246 -33.69 -11.26 -4.76
C ARG A 246 -32.24 -11.72 -4.94
N ASP A 247 -31.64 -11.48 -6.11
CA ASP A 247 -30.23 -11.85 -6.37
C ASP A 247 -29.27 -11.11 -5.45
N LYS A 248 -29.53 -9.82 -5.23
CA LYS A 248 -28.77 -9.00 -4.30
C LYS A 248 -28.91 -9.51 -2.87
N LEU A 249 -30.13 -9.78 -2.40
CA LEU A 249 -30.36 -10.35 -1.06
C LEU A 249 -29.66 -11.70 -0.87
N MET A 250 -29.74 -12.61 -1.85
CA MET A 250 -29.03 -13.89 -1.80
C MET A 250 -27.51 -13.70 -1.74
N HIS A 251 -26.98 -12.76 -2.53
CA HIS A 251 -25.56 -12.41 -2.50
C HIS A 251 -25.13 -11.87 -1.12
N LEU A 252 -25.92 -10.96 -0.53
CA LEU A 252 -25.66 -10.36 0.78
C LEU A 252 -25.78 -11.38 1.93
N ALA A 253 -26.68 -12.37 1.79
CA ALA A 253 -26.88 -13.42 2.79
C ALA A 253 -25.73 -14.43 2.87
N THR A 254 -24.79 -14.43 1.91
CA THR A 254 -23.62 -15.32 1.97
C THR A 254 -22.73 -15.03 3.18
N LYS A 255 -22.15 -16.08 3.79
CA LYS A 255 -21.17 -15.95 4.89
C LYS A 255 -20.02 -15.01 4.54
N LYS A 256 -19.59 -15.01 3.27
CA LYS A 256 -18.57 -14.09 2.74
C LYS A 256 -18.97 -12.63 2.96
N HIS A 257 -20.20 -12.26 2.59
CA HIS A 257 -20.65 -10.88 2.69
C HIS A 257 -20.96 -10.46 4.12
N GLN A 258 -21.54 -11.35 4.92
CA GLN A 258 -21.68 -11.11 6.37
C GLN A 258 -20.34 -10.76 7.01
N GLN A 259 -19.28 -11.52 6.71
CA GLN A 259 -17.92 -11.22 7.18
C GLN A 259 -17.39 -9.89 6.65
N MET A 260 -17.60 -9.58 5.36
CA MET A 260 -17.15 -8.30 4.79
C MET A 260 -17.85 -7.11 5.44
N PHE A 261 -19.15 -7.19 5.74
CA PHE A 261 -19.86 -6.13 6.46
C PHE A 261 -19.35 -5.97 7.90
N ALA A 262 -19.02 -7.06 8.60
CA ALA A 262 -18.38 -6.98 9.90
C ALA A 262 -17.02 -6.24 9.85
N TYR A 263 -16.25 -6.41 8.77
CA TYR A 263 -15.04 -5.61 8.56
C TYR A 263 -15.34 -4.13 8.31
N GLU A 264 -16.41 -3.79 7.60
CA GLU A 264 -16.82 -2.39 7.37
C GLU A 264 -17.35 -1.72 8.65
N GLU A 265 -18.02 -2.46 9.52
CA GLU A 265 -18.44 -2.00 10.86
C GLU A 265 -17.22 -1.69 11.73
N GLN A 266 -16.32 -2.67 11.91
CA GLN A 266 -15.06 -2.46 12.64
C GLN A 266 -14.24 -1.29 12.08
N TRP A 267 -14.23 -1.11 10.76
CA TRP A 267 -13.53 -0.01 10.13
C TRP A 267 -14.18 1.35 10.42
N SER A 268 -15.51 1.41 10.47
CA SER A 268 -16.23 2.63 10.82
C SER A 268 -15.97 3.02 12.28
N ASP A 269 -15.99 2.05 13.18
CA ASP A 269 -15.64 2.26 14.60
C ASP A 269 -14.20 2.74 14.75
N PHE A 270 -13.25 2.12 14.03
CA PHE A 270 -11.85 2.55 14.01
C PHE A 270 -11.70 4.02 13.60
N LEU A 271 -12.37 4.45 12.53
CA LEU A 271 -12.30 5.84 12.05
C LEU A 271 -12.93 6.83 13.04
N GLN A 272 -14.00 6.43 13.74
CA GLN A 272 -14.60 7.26 14.78
C GLN A 272 -13.63 7.49 15.94
N GLN A 273 -12.95 6.43 16.40
CA GLN A 273 -11.92 6.51 17.45
C GLN A 273 -10.69 7.32 17.00
N GLU A 274 -10.21 7.11 15.77
CA GLU A 274 -9.11 7.90 15.20
C GLU A 274 -9.44 9.40 15.21
N SER A 275 -10.67 9.77 14.86
CA SER A 275 -11.12 11.16 14.80
C SER A 275 -11.27 11.76 16.20
N ALA A 276 -11.85 11.02 17.15
CA ALA A 276 -11.96 11.44 18.54
C ALA A 276 -10.60 11.76 19.17
N ASN A 277 -9.60 10.90 18.92
CA ASN A 277 -8.24 11.09 19.45
C ASN A 277 -7.55 12.35 18.88
N LYS A 278 -7.86 12.76 17.64
CA LYS A 278 -7.31 14.00 17.05
C LYS A 278 -7.87 15.27 17.68
N HIS A 279 -9.06 15.22 18.27
CA HIS A 279 -9.67 16.39 18.92
C HIS A 279 -9.18 16.60 20.37
N ILE A 280 -8.48 15.63 20.94
CA ILE A 280 -7.97 15.66 22.32
C ILE A 280 -6.50 16.11 22.37
N THR A 281 -5.77 16.03 21.24
CA THR A 281 -4.36 16.43 21.08
C THR A 281 -4.22 17.75 20.33
#